data_AF-A0A8W8IA63-F1
#
_entry.id   AF-A0A8W8IA63-F1
#
_cell.length_a   1.000
_cell.length_b   1.000
_cell.length_c   1.000
_cell.angle_alpha   90.00
_cell.angle_beta   90.00
_cell.angle_gamma   90.00
#
_symmetry.space_group_name_H-M   'P 1'
#
loop_
_entity.id
_entity.type
_entity.pdbx_description
1 polymer ?
#
loop_
_entity_poly.entity_id
_entity_poly.type
_entity_poly.pdbx_seq_one_letter_code
_entity_poly.pdbx_strand_id
1 'polypeptide(L)'
;GSPYEDFALMAALSKIITAVDIMRDEVRGLVKVMIQFNSDKEASKLQETFGGFLSLIDTSIPSIWMDDSEEGEESVVLGPHATANTIAQAVQRGQNLTTKEKLDPIIKNAPSLHKDIKWKLSMLEGAKS
;
A
#
# COMPACT_ATOMS: atom_id res chain seq x y z
N GLY A 1 16.36 -7.62 -13.58
CA GLY A 1 15.86 -8.78 -12.85
C GLY A 1 16.84 -9.25 -11.81
N SER A 2 17.04 -8.50 -10.72
CA SER A 2 17.64 -9.11 -9.52
C SER A 2 16.57 -9.92 -8.78
N PRO A 3 16.92 -10.96 -7.99
CA PRO A 3 15.95 -11.73 -7.21
C PRO A 3 15.13 -10.89 -6.22
N TYR A 4 15.58 -9.67 -5.91
CA TYR A 4 14.96 -8.76 -4.95
C TYR A 4 14.31 -7.54 -5.59
N GLU A 5 14.27 -7.47 -6.91
CA GLU A 5 13.77 -6.30 -7.63
C GLU A 5 12.28 -6.07 -7.36
N ASP A 6 11.47 -7.12 -7.42
CA ASP A 6 10.02 -7.05 -7.13
C ASP A 6 9.75 -6.60 -5.69
N PHE A 7 10.59 -7.05 -4.74
CA PHE A 7 10.50 -6.60 -3.34
C PHE A 7 10.87 -5.13 -3.17
N ALA A 8 11.90 -4.66 -3.87
CA ALA A 8 12.28 -3.26 -3.87
C ALA A 8 11.18 -2.37 -4.46
N LEU A 9 10.51 -2.84 -5.51
CA LEU A 9 9.36 -2.15 -6.12
C LEU A 9 8.18 -2.07 -5.15
N MET A 10 7.81 -3.17 -4.50
CA MET A 10 6.72 -3.18 -3.51
C MET A 10 7.02 -2.27 -2.32
N ALA A 11 8.26 -2.27 -1.82
CA ALA A 11 8.68 -1.38 -0.75
C ALA A 11 8.66 0.10 -1.17
N ALA A 12 9.08 0.41 -2.39
CA ALA A 12 9.01 1.77 -2.93
C ALA A 12 7.58 2.24 -3.09
N LEU A 13 6.70 1.38 -3.60
CA LEU A 13 5.27 1.67 -3.74
C LEU A 13 4.61 1.91 -2.38
N SER A 14 4.91 1.08 -1.38
CA SER A 14 4.39 1.25 -0.02
C SER A 14 4.78 2.61 0.60
N LYS A 15 6.03 3.05 0.37
CA LYS A 15 6.50 4.39 0.77
C LYS A 15 5.75 5.50 0.06
N ILE A 16 5.48 5.36 -1.24
CA ILE A 16 4.72 6.35 -2.02
C ILE A 16 3.29 6.47 -1.45
N ILE A 17 2.61 5.35 -1.24
CA ILE A 17 1.24 5.34 -0.70
C ILE A 17 1.19 6.03 0.66
N THR A 18 2.14 5.70 1.54
CA THR A 18 2.25 6.32 2.87
C THR A 18 2.49 7.83 2.78
N ALA A 19 3.40 8.27 1.91
CA ALA A 19 3.69 9.69 1.72
C ALA A 19 2.47 10.46 1.20
N VAL A 20 1.75 9.89 0.22
CA VAL A 20 0.53 10.47 -0.33
C VAL A 20 -0.56 10.59 0.72
N ASP A 21 -0.67 9.61 1.61
CA ASP A 21 -1.64 9.63 2.69
C ASP A 21 -1.36 10.74 3.71
N ILE A 22 -0.08 10.95 4.05
CA ILE A 22 0.37 12.05 4.92
C ILE A 22 0.04 13.41 4.26
N MET A 23 0.31 13.54 2.95
CA MET A 23 0.11 14.78 2.17
C MET A 23 -1.31 15.36 2.21
N ARG A 24 -2.30 14.62 2.69
CA ARG A 24 -3.70 15.07 2.78
C ARG A 24 -3.84 16.35 3.60
N ASP A 25 -3.12 16.46 4.71
CA ASP A 25 -3.22 17.61 5.59
C ASP A 25 -2.55 18.85 4.98
N GLU A 26 -1.43 18.67 4.29
CA GLU A 26 -0.75 19.72 3.53
C GLU A 26 -1.61 20.21 2.37
N VAL A 27 -2.23 19.29 1.60
CA VAL A 27 -3.16 19.64 0.52
C VAL A 27 -4.34 20.42 1.06
N ARG A 28 -4.95 19.98 2.16
CA ARG A 28 -6.03 20.73 2.82
C ARG A 28 -5.57 22.14 3.24
N GLY A 29 -4.39 22.25 3.82
CA GLY A 29 -3.80 23.53 4.21
C GLY A 29 -3.62 24.47 3.02
N LEU A 30 -3.06 23.96 1.92
CA LEU A 30 -2.86 24.71 0.69
C LEU A 30 -4.20 25.16 0.08
N VAL A 31 -5.18 24.25 -0.03
CA VAL A 31 -6.52 24.57 -0.55
C VAL A 31 -7.16 25.69 0.26
N LYS A 32 -7.05 25.68 1.59
CA LYS A 32 -7.55 26.78 2.44
C LYS A 32 -6.89 28.11 2.10
N VAL A 33 -5.57 28.14 1.93
CA VAL A 33 -4.84 29.34 1.54
C VAL A 33 -5.30 29.80 0.15
N MET A 34 -5.43 28.92 -0.83
CA MET A 34 -5.89 29.26 -2.17
C MET A 34 -7.27 29.95 -2.15
N ILE A 35 -8.21 29.47 -1.34
CA ILE A 35 -9.52 30.12 -1.15
C ILE A 35 -9.37 31.51 -0.53
N GLN A 36 -8.52 31.68 0.49
CA GLN A 36 -8.27 33.00 1.10
C GLN A 36 -7.73 34.03 0.10
N PHE A 37 -7.04 33.56 -0.94
CA PHE A 37 -6.51 34.39 -2.03
C PHE A 37 -7.41 34.38 -3.29
N ASN A 38 -8.69 33.98 -3.17
CA ASN A 38 -9.68 33.97 -4.25
C ASN A 38 -9.28 33.10 -5.47
N SER A 39 -8.51 32.03 -5.24
CA SER A 39 -8.09 31.04 -6.24
C SER A 39 -8.95 29.77 -6.18
N ASP A 40 -10.28 29.94 -6.10
CA ASP A 40 -11.25 28.86 -5.86
C ASP A 40 -11.24 27.79 -6.97
N LYS A 41 -11.01 28.19 -8.23
CA LYS A 41 -10.97 27.25 -9.37
C LYS A 41 -9.77 26.31 -9.27
N GLU A 42 -8.60 26.86 -8.98
CA GLU A 42 -7.37 26.10 -8.79
C GLU A 42 -7.47 25.23 -7.53
N ALA A 43 -8.10 25.75 -6.46
CA ALA A 43 -8.35 25.02 -5.23
C ALA A 43 -9.25 23.80 -5.45
N SER A 44 -10.35 23.97 -6.20
CA SER A 44 -11.25 22.86 -6.57
C SER A 44 -10.52 21.83 -7.42
N LYS A 45 -9.79 22.28 -8.46
CA LYS A 45 -9.03 21.39 -9.34
C LYS A 45 -8.00 20.57 -8.57
N LEU A 46 -7.27 21.17 -7.63
CA LEU A 46 -6.31 20.47 -6.79
C LEU A 46 -7.00 19.42 -5.92
N GLN A 47 -8.09 19.78 -5.23
CA GLN A 47 -8.86 18.86 -4.40
C GLN A 47 -9.43 17.69 -5.19
N GLU A 48 -9.98 17.94 -6.38
CA GLU A 48 -10.52 16.90 -7.27
C GLU A 48 -9.41 15.97 -7.78
N THR A 49 -8.30 16.52 -8.26
CA THR A 49 -7.19 15.73 -8.80
C THR A 49 -6.57 14.85 -7.72
N PHE A 50 -6.30 15.41 -6.55
CA PHE A 50 -5.74 14.66 -5.42
C PHE A 50 -6.73 13.62 -4.88
N GLY A 51 -8.02 13.95 -4.81
CA GLY A 51 -9.07 13.01 -4.44
C GLY A 51 -9.19 11.85 -5.42
N GLY A 52 -9.10 12.12 -6.73
CA GLY A 52 -9.06 11.08 -7.76
C GLY A 52 -7.84 10.18 -7.63
N PHE A 53 -6.67 10.75 -7.31
CA PHE A 53 -5.45 9.97 -7.08
C PHE A 53 -5.54 9.07 -5.84
N LEU A 54 -6.11 9.56 -4.73
CA LEU A 54 -6.36 8.73 -3.55
C LEU A 54 -7.31 7.56 -3.87
N SER A 55 -8.38 7.81 -4.61
CA SER A 55 -9.31 6.76 -5.06
C SER A 55 -8.63 5.74 -5.98
N LEU A 56 -7.74 6.19 -6.86
CA LEU A 56 -6.97 5.30 -7.73
C LEU A 56 -6.07 4.37 -6.91
N ILE A 57 -5.38 4.90 -5.89
CA ILE A 57 -4.55 4.08 -5.00
C ILE A 57 -5.42 3.07 -4.26
N ASP A 58 -6.52 3.51 -3.63
CA ASP A 58 -7.41 2.66 -2.84
C ASP A 58 -7.97 1.49 -3.66
N THR A 59 -8.35 1.75 -4.91
CA THR A 59 -8.87 0.72 -5.83
C THR A 59 -7.78 -0.19 -6.40
N SER A 60 -6.54 0.27 -6.46
CA SER A 60 -5.40 -0.50 -6.98
C SER A 60 -4.77 -1.41 -5.92
N ILE A 61 -4.86 -1.05 -4.63
CA ILE A 61 -4.28 -1.83 -3.52
C ILE A 61 -4.67 -3.31 -3.57
N PRO A 62 -5.96 -3.68 -3.67
CA PRO A 62 -6.35 -5.08 -3.71
C PRO A 62 -5.76 -5.83 -4.90
N SER A 63 -5.57 -5.17 -6.05
CA SER A 63 -5.00 -5.79 -7.26
C SER A 63 -3.49 -6.02 -7.15
N ILE A 64 -2.79 -5.23 -6.33
CA ILE A 64 -1.32 -5.27 -6.24
C ILE A 64 -0.87 -6.14 -5.06
N TRP A 65 -1.62 -6.11 -3.95
CA TRP A 65 -1.41 -6.93 -2.75
C TRP A 65 -2.38 -8.11 -2.70
N MET A 66 -2.83 -8.64 -3.85
CA MET A 66 -3.57 -9.90 -3.83
C MET A 66 -2.75 -10.92 -3.04
N ASP A 67 -3.43 -11.56 -2.10
CA ASP A 67 -2.84 -12.51 -1.20
C ASP A 67 -2.45 -13.72 -2.04
N ASP A 68 -1.18 -13.85 -2.42
CA ASP A 68 -0.59 -15.14 -2.82
C ASP A 68 -0.60 -16.15 -1.63
N SER A 69 -1.44 -15.91 -0.62
CA SER A 69 -1.72 -16.82 0.50
C SER A 69 -2.50 -18.06 0.09
N GLU A 70 -2.88 -18.21 -1.19
CA GLU A 70 -3.49 -19.44 -1.71
C GLU A 70 -2.72 -20.12 -2.84
N GLU A 71 -1.42 -19.86 -3.02
CA GLU A 71 -0.57 -20.89 -3.63
C GLU A 71 -0.27 -21.95 -2.56
N GLY A 72 -1.16 -22.94 -2.51
CA GLY A 72 -1.09 -24.11 -1.64
C GLY A 72 0.15 -24.96 -1.85
N GLU A 73 1.29 -24.50 -1.34
CA GLU A 73 2.41 -25.35 -1.01
C GLU A 73 2.73 -25.15 0.47
N GLU A 74 2.40 -26.17 1.27
CA GLU A 74 2.88 -26.35 2.64
C GLU A 74 4.42 -26.45 2.63
N SER A 75 5.10 -25.34 2.39
CA SER A 75 6.55 -25.30 2.34
C SER A 75 7.08 -25.17 3.77
N VAL A 76 7.91 -26.13 4.17
CA VAL A 76 8.52 -26.13 5.50
C VAL A 76 9.76 -25.24 5.45
N VAL A 77 9.73 -24.14 6.20
CA VAL A 77 10.83 -23.18 6.30
C VAL A 77 11.98 -23.80 7.09
N LEU A 78 13.13 -23.98 6.43
CA LEU A 78 14.39 -24.40 7.04
C LEU A 78 15.06 -23.19 7.69
N GLY A 79 14.99 -23.10 9.01
CA GLY A 79 15.66 -22.06 9.79
C GLY A 79 16.28 -22.60 11.09
N PRO A 80 16.96 -21.77 11.88
CA PRO A 80 17.61 -22.19 13.14
C PRO A 80 16.65 -22.77 14.19
N HIS A 81 15.33 -22.57 14.02
CA HIS A 81 14.28 -23.15 14.85
C HIS A 81 13.69 -24.45 14.28
N ALA A 82 14.05 -24.86 13.06
CA ALA A 82 13.59 -26.11 12.47
C ALA A 82 14.36 -27.30 13.06
N THR A 83 13.65 -28.29 13.60
CA THR A 83 14.29 -29.49 14.16
C THR A 83 14.45 -30.57 13.09
N ALA A 84 15.44 -31.45 13.23
CA ALA A 84 15.70 -32.55 12.30
C ALA A 84 14.46 -33.43 12.04
N ASN A 85 13.58 -33.58 13.04
CA ASN A 85 12.33 -34.33 12.89
C ASN A 85 11.33 -33.63 11.96
N THR A 86 11.19 -32.31 12.08
CA THR A 86 10.29 -31.52 11.23
C THR A 86 10.75 -31.58 9.77
N ILE A 87 12.06 -31.53 9.54
CA ILE A 87 12.67 -31.61 8.21
C ILE A 87 12.47 -33.00 7.60
N ALA A 88 12.77 -34.06 8.35
CA ALA A 88 12.60 -35.43 7.88
C ALA A 88 11.14 -35.73 7.54
N GLN A 89 10.19 -35.24 8.34
CA GLN A 89 8.76 -35.41 8.10
C GLN A 89 8.29 -34.70 6.83
N ALA A 90 8.80 -33.49 6.56
CA ALA A 90 8.49 -32.73 5.35
C ALA A 90 9.02 -33.42 4.08
N VAL A 91 10.26 -33.91 4.12
CA VAL A 91 10.86 -34.68 3.01
C VAL A 91 10.07 -35.96 2.73
N GLN A 92 9.66 -36.68 3.78
CA GLN A 92 8.86 -37.92 3.62
C GLN A 92 7.48 -37.65 3.04
N ARG A 93 6.89 -36.49 3.31
CA ARG A 93 5.60 -36.06 2.75
C ARG A 93 5.72 -35.47 1.35
N GLY A 94 6.93 -35.34 0.81
CA GLY A 94 7.17 -34.69 -0.48
C GLY A 94 6.86 -33.19 -0.47
N GLN A 95 6.87 -32.55 0.70
CA GLN A 95 6.70 -31.10 0.82
C GLN A 95 7.95 -30.37 0.31
N ASN A 96 7.75 -29.25 -0.37
CA ASN A 96 8.85 -28.39 -0.81
C ASN A 96 9.55 -27.77 0.42
N LEU A 97 10.85 -27.98 0.54
CA LEU A 97 11.66 -27.35 1.58
C LEU A 97 12.12 -25.98 1.08
N THR A 98 11.87 -24.93 1.85
CA THR A 98 12.26 -23.57 1.49
C THR A 98 13.19 -22.97 2.53
N THR A 99 14.26 -22.34 2.07
CA THR A 99 15.14 -21.51 2.90
C THR A 99 14.73 -20.03 2.81
N LYS A 100 13.63 -19.71 2.13
CA LYS A 100 13.20 -18.31 1.95
C LYS A 100 13.01 -17.69 3.33
N GLU A 101 13.88 -16.73 3.64
CA GLU A 101 13.75 -15.87 4.81
C GLU A 101 12.34 -15.29 4.84
N LYS A 102 11.81 -15.20 6.05
CA LYS A 102 10.50 -14.63 6.34
C LYS A 102 10.44 -13.25 5.69
N LEU A 103 9.65 -13.11 4.62
CA LEU A 103 9.45 -11.84 3.91
C LEU A 103 9.22 -10.71 4.91
N ASP A 104 9.84 -9.56 4.69
CA ASP A 104 9.67 -8.39 5.53
C ASP A 104 8.16 -8.09 5.69
N PRO A 105 7.66 -7.81 6.91
CA PRO A 105 6.23 -7.60 7.15
C PRO A 105 5.61 -6.46 6.34
N ILE A 106 6.46 -5.53 5.86
CA ILE A 106 6.10 -4.40 5.00
C ILE A 106 5.66 -4.86 3.60
N ILE A 107 6.14 -6.02 3.14
CA ILE A 107 5.83 -6.57 1.81
C ILE A 107 4.49 -7.32 1.86
N LYS A 108 4.21 -8.02 2.97
CA LYS A 108 2.99 -8.82 3.13
C LYS A 108 1.72 -8.01 3.31
N ASN A 109 1.81 -6.83 3.94
CA ASN A 109 0.64 -6.04 4.28
C ASN A 109 0.62 -4.75 3.47
N ALA A 110 -0.47 -4.50 2.75
CA ALA A 110 -0.68 -3.23 2.07
C ALA A 110 -0.71 -2.07 3.09
N PRO A 111 -0.10 -0.91 2.77
CA PRO A 111 -0.29 0.30 3.58
C PRO A 111 -1.76 0.72 3.56
N SER A 112 -2.28 1.16 4.71
CA SER A 112 -3.67 1.59 4.84
C SER A 112 -3.79 3.08 4.55
N LEU A 113 -4.69 3.43 3.63
CA LEU A 113 -5.12 4.80 3.42
C LEU A 113 -6.14 5.21 4.49
N HIS A 114 -5.99 6.39 5.09
CA HIS A 114 -7.03 6.91 5.98
C HIS A 114 -8.34 7.08 5.20
N LYS A 115 -9.45 6.52 5.70
CA LYS A 115 -10.76 6.63 5.03
C LYS A 115 -11.47 7.96 5.27
N ASP A 116 -10.86 8.85 6.05
CA ASP A 116 -11.53 10.04 6.55
C ASP A 116 -11.57 11.15 5.47
N ILE A 117 -12.75 11.72 5.25
CA ILE A 117 -12.99 12.79 4.26
C ILE A 117 -12.62 14.17 4.84
N LYS A 118 -12.20 14.26 6.11
CA LYS A 118 -11.85 15.51 6.82
C LYS A 118 -10.85 16.42 6.10
N TRP A 119 -10.10 15.90 5.13
CA TRP A 119 -9.17 16.67 4.34
C TRP A 119 -9.84 17.51 3.24
N LYS A 120 -11.02 17.11 2.73
CA LYS A 120 -11.78 17.88 1.73
C LYS A 120 -12.51 19.05 2.36
N LEU A 121 -12.55 20.18 1.66
CA LEU A 121 -13.37 21.33 2.02
C LEU A 121 -14.72 21.24 1.30
N SER A 122 -15.80 21.03 2.06
CA SER A 122 -17.17 20.91 1.52
C SER A 122 -17.66 22.16 0.80
N MET A 123 -17.12 23.33 1.12
CA MET A 123 -17.44 24.58 0.41
C MET A 123 -17.06 24.57 -1.07
N LEU A 124 -16.10 23.73 -1.47
CA LEU A 124 -15.71 23.55 -2.87
C LEU A 124 -16.55 22.48 -3.60
N GLU A 125 -17.24 21.61 -2.87
CA GLU A 125 -18.01 20.50 -3.48
C GLU A 125 -19.33 20.96 -4.13
N GLY A 126 -19.74 22.21 -3.91
CA GLY A 126 -20.94 22.83 -4.49
C GLY A 126 -20.67 23.87 -5.58
N ALA A 127 -19.41 24.21 -5.87
CA ALA A 127 -19.04 25.22 -6.86
C ALA A 127 -19.11 24.68 -8.31
N LYS A 128 -20.24 24.10 -8.70
CA LYS A 128 -20.56 23.91 -10.13
C LYS A 128 -21.06 25.25 -10.67
N SER A 129 -20.15 26.01 -11.28
CA SER A 129 -20.51 27.14 -12.14
C SER A 129 -20.89 26.69 -13.54
#